data_AF-A0AAE7A2T7-F1
#
_entry.id   AF-A0AAE7A2T7-F1
#
_cell.length_a   1.000
_cell.length_b   1.000
_cell.length_c   1.000
_cell.angle_alpha   90.00
_cell.angle_beta   90.00
_cell.angle_gamma   90.00
#
_symmetry.space_group_name_H-M   'P 1'
#
loop_
_entity.id
_entity.type
_entity.pdbx_description
1 polymer ?
#
loop_
_entity_poly.entity_id
_entity_poly.type
_entity_poly.pdbx_seq_one_letter_code
_entity_poly.pdbx_strand_id
1 'polypeptide(L)'
;MSHPGNTTARTGQSKLMFTLFTAVAAATAALAAGSSLLLSLPVWAMFVGWVAFFSRGLTLRDGLVNLGCVLMGIVFGMGAALSIGALSPTFGLFALPIVVFVVAMVVVSLRATRTMNNIVAYFLGLIAYFAAHLAPSLESFFELGGAASLGSFAGWLSHAIQRRLSRNA
;
A
#
# COMPACT_ATOMS: atom_id res chain seq x y z
N MET A 1 -38.72 -17.91 -36.02
CA MET A 1 -37.51 -17.20 -36.51
C MET A 1 -36.77 -16.64 -35.30
N SER A 2 -35.70 -17.31 -34.88
CA SER A 2 -34.90 -16.97 -33.70
C SER A 2 -33.78 -16.00 -34.08
N HIS A 3 -33.75 -14.81 -33.48
CA HIS A 3 -32.69 -13.81 -33.66
C HIS A 3 -31.37 -14.25 -32.99
N PRO A 4 -30.28 -14.50 -33.74
CA PRO A 4 -28.96 -14.88 -33.19
C PRO A 4 -28.05 -13.67 -32.87
N GLY A 5 -28.58 -12.45 -32.81
CA GLY A 5 -27.76 -11.22 -32.92
C GLY A 5 -27.13 -10.64 -31.65
N ASN A 6 -27.41 -11.14 -30.44
CA ASN A 6 -27.13 -10.38 -29.21
C ASN A 6 -25.99 -10.89 -28.32
N THR A 7 -25.35 -12.02 -28.65
CA THR A 7 -24.37 -12.67 -27.76
C THR A 7 -22.93 -12.18 -27.99
N THR A 8 -22.56 -11.82 -29.22
CA THR A 8 -21.22 -11.35 -29.60
C THR A 8 -20.96 -9.89 -29.22
N ALA A 9 -21.95 -9.00 -29.29
CA ALA A 9 -21.81 -7.60 -28.90
C ALA A 9 -21.55 -7.45 -27.39
N ARG A 10 -22.26 -8.24 -26.56
CA ARG A 10 -22.16 -8.20 -25.09
C ARG A 10 -20.81 -8.70 -24.58
N THR A 11 -20.20 -9.67 -25.28
CA THR A 11 -18.86 -10.19 -24.96
C THR A 11 -17.75 -9.24 -25.39
N GLY A 12 -17.88 -8.56 -26.54
CA GLY A 12 -16.94 -7.52 -26.99
C GLY A 12 -16.87 -6.30 -26.06
N GLN A 13 -18.03 -5.81 -25.59
CA GLN A 13 -18.12 -4.71 -24.64
C GLN A 13 -17.44 -5.06 -23.30
N SER A 14 -17.56 -6.32 -22.84
CA SER A 14 -16.89 -6.77 -21.60
C SER A 14 -15.37 -6.82 -21.71
N LYS A 15 -14.84 -7.26 -22.85
CA LYS A 15 -13.38 -7.31 -23.10
C LYS A 15 -12.79 -5.90 -23.20
N LEU A 16 -13.48 -4.99 -23.90
CA LEU A 16 -13.04 -3.61 -24.02
C LEU A 16 -12.98 -2.93 -22.64
N MET A 17 -14.03 -3.09 -21.82
CA MET A 17 -14.06 -2.52 -20.47
C MET A 17 -12.95 -3.07 -19.57
N PHE A 18 -12.66 -4.37 -19.64
CA PHE A 18 -11.53 -4.98 -18.93
C PHE A 18 -10.18 -4.36 -19.36
N THR A 19 -9.96 -4.24 -20.68
CA THR A 19 -8.74 -3.61 -21.21
C THR A 19 -8.63 -2.15 -20.79
N LEU A 20 -9.73 -1.39 -20.79
CA LEU A 20 -9.76 0.00 -20.34
C LEU A 20 -9.41 0.12 -18.85
N PHE A 21 -9.96 -0.74 -17.99
CA PHE A 21 -9.64 -0.70 -16.55
C PHE A 21 -8.17 -1.03 -16.30
N THR A 22 -7.67 -2.02 -17.02
CA THR A 22 -6.25 -2.41 -16.99
C THR A 22 -5.35 -1.26 -17.43
N ALA A 23 -5.70 -0.60 -18.55
CA ALA A 23 -4.97 0.55 -19.05
C ALA A 23 -4.95 1.73 -18.06
N VAL A 24 -6.08 2.00 -17.39
CA VAL A 24 -6.16 3.04 -16.35
C VAL A 24 -5.26 2.71 -15.15
N ALA A 25 -5.27 1.46 -14.68
CA ALA A 25 -4.41 1.03 -13.59
C ALA A 25 -2.92 1.12 -13.98
N ALA A 26 -2.56 0.66 -15.18
CA ALA A 26 -1.20 0.73 -15.69
C ALA A 26 -0.72 2.18 -15.87
N ALA A 27 -1.56 3.05 -16.46
CA ALA A 27 -1.21 4.45 -16.69
C ALA A 27 -1.01 5.22 -15.39
N THR A 28 -1.90 5.06 -14.41
CA THR A 28 -1.75 5.72 -13.10
C THR A 28 -0.53 5.22 -12.33
N ALA A 29 -0.23 3.92 -12.38
CA ALA A 29 0.99 3.35 -11.80
C ALA A 29 2.26 3.87 -12.50
N ALA A 30 2.26 3.92 -13.84
CA ALA A 30 3.40 4.41 -14.62
C ALA A 30 3.69 5.89 -14.33
N LEU A 31 2.63 6.72 -14.25
CA LEU A 31 2.76 8.14 -13.88
C LEU A 31 3.34 8.28 -12.47
N ALA A 32 2.85 7.51 -11.50
CA ALA A 32 3.34 7.56 -10.13
C ALA A 32 4.80 7.07 -10.00
N ALA A 33 5.19 6.04 -10.77
CA ALA A 33 6.57 5.59 -10.84
C ALA A 33 7.48 6.69 -11.43
N GLY A 34 7.05 7.33 -12.52
CA GLY A 34 7.77 8.47 -13.11
C GLY A 34 7.89 9.65 -12.14
N SER A 35 6.81 10.00 -11.44
CA SER A 35 6.83 11.02 -10.40
C SER A 35 7.74 10.66 -9.23
N SER A 36 7.80 9.38 -8.83
CA SER A 36 8.72 8.91 -7.80
C SER A 36 10.17 9.15 -8.21
N LEU A 37 10.53 8.82 -9.47
CA LEU A 37 11.86 9.08 -10.00
C LEU A 37 12.22 10.57 -10.00
N LEU A 38 11.28 11.44 -10.41
CA LEU A 38 11.48 12.90 -10.40
C LEU A 38 11.67 13.48 -9.00
N LEU A 39 11.04 12.87 -7.99
CA LEU A 39 11.15 13.25 -6.59
C LEU A 39 12.28 12.51 -5.85
N SER A 40 13.05 11.69 -6.56
CA SER A 40 14.09 10.81 -5.99
C SER A 40 13.56 9.88 -4.88
N LEU A 41 12.30 9.47 -4.98
CA LEU A 41 11.65 8.54 -4.07
C LEU A 41 11.80 7.08 -4.56
N PRO A 42 11.93 6.10 -3.65
CA PRO A 42 12.03 4.70 -4.01
C PRO A 42 10.73 4.19 -4.67
N VAL A 43 10.81 3.85 -5.95
CA VAL A 43 9.67 3.36 -6.76
C VAL A 43 9.03 2.10 -6.14
N TRP A 44 9.82 1.21 -5.55
CA TRP A 44 9.29 0.01 -4.90
C TRP A 44 8.40 0.36 -3.69
N ALA A 45 8.77 1.39 -2.91
CA ALA A 45 8.00 1.85 -1.75
C ALA A 45 6.72 2.57 -2.20
N MET A 46 6.73 3.19 -3.38
CA MET A 46 5.51 3.69 -4.00
C MET A 46 4.51 2.55 -4.24
N PHE A 47 4.97 1.39 -4.74
CA PHE A 47 4.08 0.24 -4.93
C PHE A 47 3.51 -0.31 -3.61
N VAL A 48 4.25 -0.21 -2.51
CA VAL A 48 3.74 -0.54 -1.17
C VAL A 48 2.46 0.24 -0.87
N GLY A 49 2.47 1.55 -1.11
CA GLY A 49 1.31 2.41 -0.95
C GLY A 49 0.16 2.09 -1.91
N TRP A 50 0.49 1.84 -3.18
CA TRP A 50 -0.52 1.46 -4.18
C TRP A 50 -1.24 0.16 -3.81
N VAL A 51 -0.49 -0.86 -3.37
CA VAL A 51 -1.06 -2.12 -2.86
C VAL A 51 -1.88 -1.89 -1.60
N ALA A 52 -1.39 -1.05 -0.68
CA ALA A 52 -2.10 -0.73 0.55
C ALA A 52 -3.46 -0.07 0.27
N PHE A 53 -3.59 0.79 -0.74
CA PHE A 53 -4.87 1.37 -1.12
C PHE A 53 -5.93 0.28 -1.42
N PHE A 54 -5.56 -0.76 -2.18
CA PHE A 54 -6.46 -1.85 -2.56
C PHE A 54 -6.65 -2.93 -1.48
N SER A 55 -5.93 -2.85 -0.35
CA SER A 55 -5.95 -3.89 0.68
C SER A 55 -7.21 -3.93 1.54
N ARG A 56 -7.95 -2.80 1.66
CA ARG A 56 -9.20 -2.73 2.42
C ARG A 56 -10.06 -1.54 2.02
N GLY A 57 -11.28 -1.80 1.54
CA GLY A 57 -12.19 -0.74 1.11
C GLY A 57 -11.64 0.05 -0.09
N LEU A 58 -12.49 0.81 -0.78
CA LEU A 58 -12.09 1.56 -1.98
C LEU A 58 -12.60 3.01 -1.96
N THR A 59 -13.10 3.48 -0.83
CA THR A 59 -13.44 4.90 -0.66
C THR A 59 -12.17 5.71 -0.37
N LEU A 60 -12.22 7.03 -0.61
CA LEU A 60 -11.12 7.92 -0.25
C LEU A 60 -10.78 7.82 1.26
N ARG A 61 -11.81 7.69 2.10
CA ARG A 61 -11.66 7.51 3.54
C ARG A 61 -10.90 6.22 3.87
N ASP A 62 -11.28 5.11 3.24
CA ASP A 62 -10.59 3.83 3.45
C ASP A 62 -9.14 3.90 2.98
N GLY A 63 -8.88 4.55 1.83
CA GLY A 63 -7.53 4.80 1.32
C GLY A 63 -6.65 5.58 2.30
N LEU A 64 -7.18 6.66 2.89
CA LEU A 64 -6.47 7.44 3.92
C LEU A 64 -6.21 6.61 5.19
N VAL A 65 -7.16 5.78 5.60
CA VAL A 65 -6.99 4.87 6.74
C VAL A 65 -5.91 3.83 6.45
N ASN A 66 -5.91 3.23 5.26
CA ASN A 66 -4.90 2.25 4.85
C ASN A 66 -3.51 2.88 4.80
N LEU A 67 -3.39 4.07 4.22
CA LEU A 67 -2.14 4.84 4.23
C LEU A 67 -1.69 5.12 5.67
N GLY A 68 -2.60 5.54 6.55
CA GLY A 68 -2.31 5.72 7.97
C GLY A 68 -1.74 4.45 8.63
N CYS A 69 -2.28 3.26 8.29
CA CYS A 69 -1.73 1.99 8.77
C CYS A 69 -0.31 1.72 8.21
N VAL A 70 -0.04 2.03 6.94
CA VAL A 70 1.32 1.93 6.37
C VAL A 70 2.29 2.84 7.10
N LEU A 71 1.94 4.12 7.29
CA LEU A 71 2.78 5.10 7.96
C LEU A 71 3.09 4.69 9.40
N MET A 72 2.08 4.19 10.13
CA MET A 72 2.29 3.63 11.46
C MET A 72 3.14 2.35 11.43
N GLY A 73 3.00 1.51 10.40
CA GLY A 73 3.86 0.35 10.17
C GLY A 73 5.33 0.73 10.00
N ILE A 74 5.62 1.80 9.26
CA ILE A 74 6.97 2.36 9.13
C ILE A 74 7.49 2.80 10.50
N VAL A 75 6.69 3.55 11.27
CA VAL A 75 7.05 3.98 12.63
C VAL A 75 7.34 2.80 13.55
N PHE A 76 6.54 1.73 13.49
CA PHE A 76 6.81 0.51 14.24
C PHE A 76 8.09 -0.20 13.79
N GLY A 77 8.38 -0.22 12.48
CA GLY A 77 9.65 -0.73 11.95
C GLY A 77 10.86 0.04 12.49
N MET A 78 10.78 1.37 12.49
CA MET A 78 11.81 2.26 13.05
C MET A 78 12.03 1.97 14.55
N GLY A 79 10.94 1.93 15.32
CA GLY A 79 10.99 1.59 16.74
C GLY A 79 11.54 0.19 17.01
N ALA A 80 11.23 -0.77 16.14
CA ALA A 80 11.75 -2.14 16.22
C ALA A 80 13.27 -2.16 16.01
N ALA A 81 13.80 -1.47 14.99
CA ALA A 81 15.24 -1.41 14.76
C ALA A 81 16.00 -0.77 15.94
N LEU A 82 15.47 0.32 16.50
CA LEU A 82 16.03 0.94 17.70
C LEU A 82 16.02 -0.03 18.89
N SER A 83 14.91 -0.73 19.10
CA SER A 83 14.76 -1.70 20.19
C SER A 83 15.70 -2.89 20.05
N ILE A 84 15.89 -3.39 18.82
CA ILE A 84 16.85 -4.47 18.54
C ILE A 84 18.26 -4.01 18.91
N GLY A 85 18.67 -2.81 18.47
CA GLY A 85 19.97 -2.24 18.82
C GLY A 85 20.18 -2.10 20.33
N ALA A 86 19.16 -1.60 21.05
CA ALA A 86 19.23 -1.41 22.50
C ALA A 86 19.26 -2.74 23.29
N LEU A 87 18.56 -3.77 22.82
CA LEU A 87 18.47 -5.07 23.50
C LEU A 87 19.61 -6.02 23.14
N SER A 88 20.31 -5.78 22.02
CA SER A 88 21.39 -6.63 21.53
C SER A 88 22.53 -6.86 22.55
N PRO A 89 23.00 -5.86 23.32
CA PRO A 89 24.05 -6.07 24.33
C PRO A 89 23.66 -7.06 25.44
N THR A 90 22.37 -7.13 25.79
CA THR A 90 21.87 -7.97 26.89
C THR A 90 21.37 -9.33 26.40
N PHE A 91 20.67 -9.36 25.26
CA PHE A 91 19.98 -10.56 24.76
C PHE A 91 20.64 -11.19 23.54
N GLY A 92 21.67 -10.56 22.96
CA GLY A 92 22.38 -11.06 21.79
C GLY A 92 21.42 -11.43 20.64
N LEU A 93 21.54 -12.66 20.15
CA LEU A 93 20.71 -13.19 19.06
C LEU A 93 19.22 -13.24 19.39
N PHE A 94 18.82 -13.22 20.66
CA PHE A 94 17.42 -13.22 21.06
C PHE A 94 16.75 -11.84 20.99
N ALA A 95 17.51 -10.75 20.82
CA ALA A 95 16.95 -9.40 20.72
C ALA A 95 15.93 -9.29 19.57
N LEU A 96 16.28 -9.84 18.39
CA LEU A 96 15.40 -9.83 17.22
C LEU A 96 14.07 -10.58 17.46
N PRO A 97 14.04 -11.87 17.84
CA PRO A 97 12.78 -12.58 18.04
C PRO A 97 11.92 -11.96 19.16
N ILE A 98 12.54 -11.43 20.23
CA ILE A 98 11.82 -10.74 21.30
C ILE A 98 11.11 -9.49 20.76
N VAL A 99 11.83 -8.63 20.02
CA VAL A 99 11.24 -7.40 19.47
C VAL A 99 10.17 -7.72 18.43
N VAL A 100 10.43 -8.69 17.54
CA VAL A 100 9.44 -9.12 16.54
C VAL A 100 8.18 -9.65 17.21
N PHE A 101 8.31 -10.44 18.27
CA PHE A 101 7.16 -10.93 19.05
C PHE A 101 6.34 -9.78 19.63
N VAL A 102 6.99 -8.81 20.29
CA VAL A 102 6.32 -7.66 20.90
C VAL A 102 5.63 -6.79 19.84
N VAL A 103 6.33 -6.46 18.76
CA VAL A 103 5.76 -5.65 17.67
C VAL A 103 4.61 -6.38 16.99
N ALA A 104 4.74 -7.68 16.75
CA ALA A 104 3.65 -8.49 16.22
C ALA A 104 2.45 -8.47 17.17
N MET A 105 2.64 -8.68 18.48
CA MET A 105 1.56 -8.58 19.47
C MET A 105 0.84 -7.23 19.40
N VAL A 106 1.56 -6.12 19.29
CA VAL A 106 0.99 -4.78 19.13
C VAL A 106 0.20 -4.68 17.82
N VAL A 107 0.85 -4.88 16.67
CA VAL A 107 0.26 -4.71 15.33
C VAL A 107 -0.96 -5.61 15.13
N VAL A 108 -0.84 -6.88 15.54
CA VAL A 108 -1.88 -7.88 15.37
C VAL A 108 -3.07 -7.61 16.31
N SER A 109 -2.86 -6.93 17.45
CA SER A 109 -3.92 -6.47 18.35
C SER A 109 -4.67 -5.24 17.83
N LEU A 110 -4.07 -4.44 16.93
CA LEU A 110 -4.75 -3.29 16.29
C LEU A 110 -5.96 -3.71 15.44
N ARG A 111 -6.13 -5.00 15.17
CA ARG A 111 -7.36 -5.55 14.58
C ARG A 111 -8.61 -5.30 15.43
N ALA A 112 -8.44 -5.10 16.73
CA ALA A 112 -9.54 -4.76 17.63
C ALA A 112 -10.02 -3.31 17.45
N THR A 113 -9.26 -2.45 16.76
CA THR A 113 -9.67 -1.06 16.51
C THR A 113 -10.78 -0.98 15.47
N ARG A 114 -11.65 0.03 15.57
CA ARG A 114 -12.76 0.19 14.62
C ARG A 114 -12.31 0.71 13.26
N THR A 115 -11.37 1.65 13.26
CA THR A 115 -10.99 2.41 12.06
C THR A 115 -9.72 1.86 11.42
N MET A 116 -8.62 1.80 12.16
CA MET A 116 -7.31 1.40 11.62
C MET A 116 -7.07 -0.11 11.71
N ASN A 117 -8.08 -0.92 11.40
CA ASN A 117 -7.97 -2.38 11.40
C ASN A 117 -7.50 -2.87 10.02
N ASN A 118 -6.26 -2.59 9.66
CA ASN A 118 -5.68 -3.12 8.44
C ASN A 118 -4.29 -3.70 8.71
N ILE A 119 -4.29 -4.95 9.19
CA ILE A 119 -3.08 -5.69 9.53
C ILE A 119 -2.10 -5.75 8.34
N VAL A 120 -2.61 -5.99 7.13
CA VAL A 120 -1.80 -6.06 5.90
C VAL A 120 -1.06 -4.75 5.67
N ALA A 121 -1.73 -3.60 5.78
CA ALA A 121 -1.12 -2.29 5.60
C ALA A 121 -0.04 -1.98 6.66
N TYR A 122 -0.23 -2.37 7.92
CA TYR A 122 0.82 -2.23 8.93
C TYR A 122 2.07 -3.04 8.58
N PHE A 123 1.89 -4.32 8.20
CA PHE A 123 3.02 -5.17 7.83
C PHE A 123 3.71 -4.67 6.56
N LEU A 124 2.97 -4.14 5.58
CA LEU A 124 3.54 -3.49 4.40
C LEU A 124 4.48 -2.34 4.78
N GLY A 125 4.10 -1.47 5.72
CA GLY A 125 4.96 -0.41 6.23
C GLY A 125 6.19 -0.92 6.99
N LEU A 126 6.01 -1.95 7.83
CA LEU A 126 7.10 -2.56 8.60
C LEU A 126 8.12 -3.23 7.67
N ILE A 127 7.65 -4.02 6.71
CA ILE A 127 8.49 -4.67 5.69
C ILE A 127 9.20 -3.62 4.85
N ALA A 128 8.51 -2.55 4.44
CA ALA A 128 9.14 -1.46 3.69
C ALA A 128 10.31 -0.85 4.46
N TYR A 129 10.12 -0.52 5.74
CA TYR A 129 11.21 0.03 6.54
C TYR A 129 12.44 -0.91 6.60
N PHE A 130 12.25 -2.19 6.88
CA PHE A 130 13.36 -3.15 6.94
C PHE A 130 14.00 -3.41 5.57
N ALA A 131 13.21 -3.44 4.49
CA ALA A 131 13.70 -3.62 3.13
C ALA A 131 14.52 -2.43 2.63
N ALA A 132 14.27 -1.23 3.15
CA ALA A 132 14.99 -0.03 2.78
C ALA A 132 16.42 0.01 3.35
N HIS A 133 16.71 -0.77 4.40
CA HIS A 133 18.00 -0.77 5.10
C HIS A 133 18.47 0.64 5.55
N LEU A 134 17.51 1.54 5.81
CA LEU A 134 17.78 2.89 6.27
C LEU A 134 17.94 2.95 7.78
N ALA A 135 18.67 3.96 8.26
CA ALA A 135 18.72 4.28 9.69
C ALA A 135 17.38 4.90 10.14
N PRO A 136 16.90 4.64 11.36
CA PRO A 136 15.71 5.30 11.89
C PRO A 136 15.91 6.83 11.95
N SER A 137 15.23 7.58 11.08
CA SER A 137 15.28 9.04 11.04
C SER A 137 13.98 9.63 10.47
N LEU A 138 13.76 10.93 10.67
CA LEU A 138 12.64 11.63 10.04
C LEU A 138 12.76 11.63 8.50
N GLU A 139 13.98 11.70 7.98
CA GLU A 139 14.25 11.64 6.54
C GLU A 139 13.77 10.30 5.96
N SER A 140 14.13 9.18 6.59
CA SER A 140 13.68 7.84 6.17
C SER A 140 12.17 7.67 6.26
N PHE A 141 11.53 8.30 7.25
CA PHE A 141 10.07 8.34 7.34
C PHE A 141 9.45 9.10 6.17
N PHE A 142 9.98 10.28 5.81
CA PHE A 142 9.46 11.07 4.69
C PHE A 142 9.78 10.44 3.33
N GLU A 143 10.91 9.76 3.20
CA GLU A 143 11.28 9.04 1.98
C GLU A 143 10.30 7.89 1.71
N LEU A 144 10.12 6.99 2.67
CA LEU A 144 9.23 5.83 2.53
C LEU A 144 7.75 6.25 2.57
N GLY A 145 7.40 7.14 3.50
CA GLY A 145 6.03 7.63 3.67
C GLY A 145 5.58 8.49 2.48
N GLY A 146 6.47 9.31 1.93
CA GLY A 146 6.23 10.10 0.72
C GLY A 146 6.00 9.21 -0.50
N ALA A 147 6.86 8.21 -0.71
CA ALA A 147 6.68 7.22 -1.77
C ALA A 147 5.34 6.49 -1.62
N ALA A 148 5.04 5.94 -0.44
CA ALA A 148 3.79 5.24 -0.18
C ALA A 148 2.54 6.14 -0.33
N SER A 149 2.65 7.43 0.02
CA SER A 149 1.56 8.39 -0.17
C SER A 149 1.28 8.62 -1.65
N LEU A 150 2.32 8.79 -2.46
CA LEU A 150 2.21 8.93 -3.91
C LEU A 150 1.56 7.70 -4.55
N GLY A 151 1.95 6.50 -4.12
CA GLY A 151 1.36 5.25 -4.60
C GLY A 151 -0.09 5.07 -4.19
N SER A 152 -0.43 5.41 -2.95
CA SER A 152 -1.81 5.36 -2.45
C SER A 152 -2.71 6.32 -3.23
N PHE A 153 -2.19 7.53 -3.54
CA PHE A 153 -2.88 8.50 -4.37
C PHE A 153 -3.12 7.98 -5.80
N ALA A 154 -2.12 7.33 -6.40
CA ALA A 154 -2.25 6.71 -7.71
C ALA A 154 -3.29 5.57 -7.71
N GLY A 155 -3.32 4.75 -6.66
CA GLY A 155 -4.34 3.71 -6.47
C GLY A 155 -5.75 4.30 -6.39
N TRP A 156 -5.91 5.37 -5.61
CA TRP A 156 -7.17 6.10 -5.54
C TRP A 156 -7.59 6.68 -6.89
N LEU A 157 -6.67 7.32 -7.61
CA LEU A 157 -6.95 7.91 -8.92
C LEU A 157 -7.38 6.85 -9.92
N SER A 158 -6.71 5.70 -9.95
CA SER A 158 -7.08 4.53 -10.75
C SER A 158 -8.52 4.12 -10.48
N HIS A 159 -8.85 3.91 -9.20
CA HIS A 159 -10.20 3.51 -8.80
C HIS A 159 -11.25 4.57 -9.14
N ALA A 160 -10.94 5.86 -8.94
CA ALA A 160 -11.85 6.96 -9.23
C ALA A 160 -12.19 7.04 -10.73
N ILE A 161 -11.21 6.86 -11.61
CA ILE A 161 -11.41 6.85 -13.06
C ILE A 161 -12.23 5.62 -13.49
N GLN A 162 -11.87 4.42 -13.01
CA GLN A 162 -12.61 3.18 -13.32
C GLN A 162 -14.08 3.25 -12.87
N ARG A 163 -14.33 3.84 -11.69
CA ARG A 163 -15.69 4.04 -11.18
C ARG A 163 -16.49 5.01 -12.05
N ARG A 164 -15.86 6.05 -12.60
CA ARG A 164 -16.52 6.97 -13.56
C ARG A 164 -16.84 6.27 -14.88
N LEU A 165 -15.91 5.50 -15.43
CA LEU A 165 -16.14 4.70 -16.65
C LEU A 165 -17.30 3.72 -16.48
N SER A 166 -17.38 3.05 -15.34
CA SER A 166 -18.47 2.11 -15.03
C SER A 166 -19.84 2.77 -14.94
N ARG A 167 -19.92 4.03 -14.53
CA ARG A 167 -21.18 4.77 -14.40
C ARG A 167 -21.70 5.30 -15.73
N ASN A 168 -20.83 5.44 -16.72
CA ASN A 168 -21.13 6.02 -18.04
C ASN A 168 -21.28 4.94 -19.14
N ALA A 169 -21.07 3.66 -18.80
CA ALA A 169 -21.22 2.51 -19.69
C ALA A 169 -22.59 1.85 -19.52
#